data_AF-A0A7C4XJM1-F1
#
_entry.id   AF-A0A7C4XJM1-F1
#
_cell.length_a   1.000
_cell.length_b   1.000
_cell.length_c   1.000
_cell.angle_alpha   90.00
_cell.angle_beta   90.00
_cell.angle_gamma   90.00
#
_symmetry.space_group_name_H-M   'P 1'
#
loop_
_entity.id
_entity.type
_entity.pdbx_description
1 polymer ?
#
loop_
_entity_poly.entity_id
_entity_poly.type
_entity_poly.pdbx_seq_one_letter_code
_entity_poly.pdbx_strand_id
1 'polypeptide(L)' 'MRYLIAILFALIGAVLAIVFLSGPIANWVALQFSYESSDDAETVNQVAFIVVNLLGLIAGWVVGWALGGRLERPQEPL' A
#
# COMPACT_ATOMS: atom_id res chain seq x y z
N MET A 1 2.49 -7.20 -20.88
CA MET A 1 2.86 -7.91 -19.62
C MET A 1 2.96 -6.96 -18.42
N ARG A 2 2.98 -5.64 -18.64
CA ARG A 2 3.13 -4.62 -17.60
C ARG A 2 2.11 -4.69 -16.46
N TYR A 3 0.83 -4.92 -16.77
CA TYR A 3 -0.24 -4.98 -15.78
C TYR A 3 -0.06 -6.13 -14.77
N LEU A 4 0.37 -7.31 -15.23
CA LEU A 4 0.58 -8.45 -14.35
C LEU A 4 1.71 -8.20 -13.34
N ILE A 5 2.82 -7.62 -13.81
CA ILE A 5 3.94 -7.22 -12.94
C ILE A 5 3.49 -6.16 -11.93
N ALA A 6 2.72 -5.16 -12.38
CA ALA A 6 2.17 -4.13 -11.50
C ALA A 6 1.28 -4.74 -10.39
N ILE A 7 0.40 -5.68 -10.72
CA ILE A 7 -0.46 -6.36 -9.74
C ILE A 7 0.37 -7.16 -8.74
N LEU A 8 1.36 -7.94 -9.20
CA LEU A 8 2.22 -8.72 -8.31
C LEU A 8 2.96 -7.84 -7.30
N PHE A 9 3.56 -6.75 -7.77
CA PHE A 9 4.25 -5.82 -6.89
C PHE A 9 3.28 -5.06 -5.97
N ALA A 10 2.05 -4.76 -6.40
CA ALA A 10 1.01 -4.17 -5.56
C ALA A 10 0.68 -5.08 -4.37
N LEU A 11 0.51 -6.38 -4.61
CA LEU A 11 0.25 -7.37 -3.56
C LEU A 11 1.42 -7.48 -2.59
N ILE A 12 2.66 -7.51 -3.11
CA ILE A 12 3.87 -7.50 -2.26
C ILE A 12 3.92 -6.23 -1.41
N GLY A 13 3.67 -5.07 -2.00
CA GLY A 13 3.65 -3.79 -1.29
C GLY A 13 2.60 -3.73 -0.19
N ALA A 14 1.40 -4.26 -0.46
CA ALA A 14 0.33 -4.37 0.53
C ALA A 14 0.72 -5.29 1.69
N VAL A 15 1.28 -6.48 1.40
CA VAL A 15 1.74 -7.42 2.44
C VAL A 15 2.84 -6.80 3.30
N LEU A 16 3.82 -6.14 2.68
CA LEU A 16 4.88 -5.45 3.42
C LEU A 16 4.32 -4.33 4.31
N ALA A 17 3.33 -3.58 3.83
CA ALA A 17 2.66 -2.58 4.65
C ALA A 17 1.95 -3.19 5.87
N ILE A 18 1.14 -4.24 5.65
CA ILE A 18 0.42 -4.95 6.72
C ILE A 18 1.38 -5.45 7.80
N VAL A 19 2.48 -6.10 7.38
CA VAL A 19 3.39 -6.78 8.31
C VAL A 19 4.27 -5.80 9.09
N PHE A 20 4.72 -4.70 8.46
CA PHE A 20 5.78 -3.87 9.03
C PHE A 20 5.36 -2.43 9.38
N LEU A 21 4.39 -1.86 8.65
CA LEU A 21 4.12 -0.41 8.71
C LEU A 21 2.79 -0.09 9.36
N SER A 22 1.73 -0.84 9.05
CA SER A 22 0.36 -0.46 9.39
C SER A 22 0.11 -0.41 10.89
N GLY A 23 0.61 -1.38 11.66
CA GLY A 23 0.49 -1.38 13.13
C GLY A 23 1.21 -0.19 13.79
N PRO A 24 2.54 -0.02 13.60
CA PRO A 24 3.29 1.08 14.17
C PRO A 24 2.76 2.46 13.78
N ILE A 25 2.39 2.65 12.50
CA ILE A 25 1.88 3.93 12.01
C ILE A 25 0.48 4.19 12.57
N ALA A 26 -0.42 3.20 12.59
CA ALA A 26 -1.76 3.38 13.15
C ALA A 26 -1.71 3.76 14.62
N ASN A 27 -0.83 3.12 15.41
CA ASN A 27 -0.61 3.49 16.80
C ASN A 27 -0.03 4.91 16.94
N TRP A 28 0.94 5.28 16.11
CA TRP A 28 1.50 6.64 16.12
C TRP A 28 0.46 7.71 15.77
N VAL A 29 -0.39 7.46 14.76
CA VAL A 29 -1.50 8.35 14.37
C VAL A 29 -2.50 8.47 15.52
N ALA A 30 -2.84 7.34 16.16
CA ALA A 30 -3.79 7.35 17.27
C ALA A 30 -3.31 8.26 18.42
N LEU A 31 -2.01 8.33 18.67
CA LEU A 31 -1.44 9.21 19.71
C LEU A 31 -1.49 10.71 19.37
N GLN A 32 -1.82 11.10 18.14
CA GLN A 32 -1.89 12.52 17.76
C GLN A 32 -3.23 13.19 18.12
N PHE A 33 -4.23 12.43 18.55
CA PHE A 33 -5.56 12.93 18.86
C PHE A 33 -5.94 12.64 20.31
N SER A 34 -6.89 13.42 20.83
CA SER A 34 -7.56 13.14 22.10
C SER A 34 -8.95 12.58 21.81
N TYR A 35 -9.37 11.59 22.57
CA TYR A 35 -10.61 10.87 22.34
C TYR A 35 -11.54 11.00 23.55
N GLU A 36 -12.83 11.12 23.28
CA GLU A 36 -13.86 11.12 24.33
C GLU A 36 -14.19 9.68 24.76
N SER A 37 -13.96 8.70 23.88
CA SER A 37 -14.23 7.28 24.11
C SER A 37 -13.15 6.36 23.53
N SER A 38 -13.10 5.11 23.99
CA SER A 38 -12.24 4.07 23.43
C SER A 38 -12.59 3.73 21.98
N ASP A 39 -13.86 3.87 21.61
CA ASP A 39 -14.37 3.48 20.30
C ASP A 39 -13.90 4.46 19.21
N ASP A 40 -13.77 5.74 19.56
CA ASP A 40 -13.20 6.76 18.67
C ASP A 40 -11.71 6.49 18.40
N ALA A 41 -10.97 6.09 19.43
CA ALA A 41 -9.55 5.76 19.32
C ALA A 41 -9.33 4.53 18.42
N GLU A 42 -10.15 3.50 18.59
CA GLU A 42 -10.13 2.29 17.77
C GLU A 42 -10.48 2.60 16.32
N THR A 43 -11.48 3.46 16.08
CA THR A 43 -11.87 3.88 14.72
C THR A 43 -10.72 4.58 14.00
N VAL A 44 -10.03 5.51 14.66
CA VAL A 44 -8.86 6.20 14.08
C VAL A 44 -7.72 5.23 13.79
N ASN A 45 -7.47 4.29 14.70
CA ASN A 45 -6.46 3.25 14.49
C ASN A 45 -6.78 2.40 13.24
N GLN A 46 -8.01 1.90 13.13
CA GLN A 46 -8.46 1.10 11.98
C GLN A 46 -8.37 1.88 10.65
N VAL A 47 -8.81 3.14 10.65
CA VAL A 47 -8.71 4.00 9.46
C VAL A 47 -7.25 4.19 9.06
N ALA A 48 -6.37 4.51 10.01
CA ALA A 48 -4.95 4.67 9.75
C ALA A 48 -4.32 3.37 9.21
N PHE A 49 -4.68 2.23 9.78
CA PHE A 49 -4.23 0.92 9.33
C PHE A 49 -4.62 0.64 7.86
N ILE A 50 -5.88 0.89 7.50
CA ILE A 50 -6.39 0.73 6.13
C ILE A 50 -5.67 1.68 5.16
N VAL A 51 -5.48 2.93 5.55
CA VAL A 51 -4.78 3.93 4.73
C VAL A 51 -3.35 3.51 4.44
N VAL A 52 -2.61 3.02 5.45
CA VAL A 52 -1.22 2.57 5.26
C VAL A 52 -1.15 1.36 4.33
N ASN A 53 -2.08 0.41 4.46
CA ASN A 53 -2.17 -0.73 3.53
C ASN A 53 -2.43 -0.27 2.09
N LEU A 54 -3.35 0.68 1.91
CA LEU A 54 -3.64 1.25 0.59
C LEU A 54 -2.42 1.95 -0.01
N LEU A 55 -1.67 2.71 0.80
CA LEU A 55 -0.42 3.33 0.37
C LEU A 55 0.64 2.29 -0.02
N GLY A 56 0.76 1.20 0.75
CA GLY A 56 1.63 0.08 0.40
C GLY A 56 1.26 -0.57 -0.93
N LEU A 57 -0.03 -0.78 -1.16
CA LEU A 57 -0.56 -1.33 -2.40
C LEU A 57 -0.25 -0.42 -3.60
N ILE A 58 -0.50 0.88 -3.46
CA ILE A 58 -0.22 1.89 -4.50
C ILE A 58 1.29 1.96 -4.77
N ALA A 59 2.13 2.00 -3.74
CA ALA A 59 3.58 2.05 -3.89
C ALA A 59 4.10 0.82 -4.64
N GLY A 60 3.66 -0.38 -4.27
CA GLY A 60 3.97 -1.61 -4.98
C GLY A 60 3.53 -1.56 -6.44
N TRP A 61 2.29 -1.14 -6.69
CA TRP A 61 1.77 -1.01 -8.05
C TRP A 61 2.61 -0.06 -8.91
N VAL A 62 2.97 1.12 -8.40
CA VAL A 62 3.81 2.11 -9.10
C VAL A 62 5.17 1.52 -9.47
N VAL A 63 5.81 0.80 -8.54
CA VAL A 63 7.10 0.13 -8.79
C VAL A 63 6.97 -0.93 -9.88
N GLY A 64 5.99 -1.83 -9.76
CA GLY A 64 5.78 -2.88 -10.76
C GLY A 64 5.39 -2.33 -12.13
N TRP A 65 4.64 -1.23 -12.18
CA TRP A 65 4.28 -0.53 -13.40
C TRP A 65 5.49 0.08 -14.12
N ALA A 66 6.40 0.70 -13.36
CA ALA A 66 7.64 1.27 -13.88
C ALA A 66 8.59 0.19 -14.43
N LEU A 67 8.69 -0.96 -13.74
CA LEU A 67 9.50 -2.09 -14.18
C LEU A 67 8.89 -2.80 -15.40
N GLY A 68 7.59 -3.05 -15.38
CA GLY A 68 6.88 -3.74 -16.46
C GLY A 68 6.87 -2.97 -17.78
N GLY A 69 6.87 -1.63 -17.73
CA GLY A 69 6.95 -0.79 -18.94
C GLY A 69 8.28 -0.90 -19.68
N ARG A 70 9.37 -1.29 -19.01
CA ARG A 70 10.67 -1.49 -19.65
C ARG A 70 10.79 -2.81 -20.41
N LEU A 71 9.89 -3.77 -20.16
CA LEU A 71 9.93 -5.12 -20.73
C LEU A 71 9.08 -5.26 -22.00
N GLU A 72 8.22 -4.29 -22.30
CA GLU A 72 7.45 -4.24 -23.54
C GLU A 72 8.37 -3.70 -24.66
N ARG A 73 9.18 -4.59 -25.27
CA ARG A 73 9.88 -4.30 -26.52
C ARG A 73 8.87 -4.05 -27.64
N PRO A 74 9.14 -3.11 -28.57
CA PRO A 74 8.34 -2.95 -29.78
C PRO A 74 8.29 -4.28 -30.52
N GLN A 75 7.08 -4.79 -30.80
CA GLN A 75 6.91 -5.86 -31.76
C GLN A 75 7.29 -5.29 -33.14
N GLU A 76 8.38 -5.78 -33.73
CA GLU A 76 8.69 -5.47 -35.13
C GLU A 76 7.53 -5.95 -36.00
N PRO A 77 6.94 -5.08 -36.85
CA PRO A 77 5.95 -5.52 -37.82
C PRO A 77 6.64 -6.43 -38.85
N LEU A 78 6.09 -7.64 -39.01
CA LEU A 78 6.46 -8.62 -40.05
C LEU A 78 6.06 -8.13 -41.45
#